data_AF-A0A7C0UZU5-F1
#
_entry.id   AF-A0A7C0UZU5-F1
#
_cell.length_a   1.000
_cell.length_b   1.000
_cell.length_c   1.000
_cell.angle_alpha   90.00
_cell.angle_beta   90.00
_cell.angle_gamma   90.00
#
_symmetry.space_group_name_H-M   'P 1'
#
loop_
_entity.id
_entity.type
_entity.pdbx_description
1 polymer ?
#
loop_
_entity_poly.entity_id
_entity_poly.type
_entity_poly.pdbx_seq_one_letter_code
_entity_poly.pdbx_strand_id
1 'polypeptide(L)'
;MRFVEAGALDDLSYEEITSSLHPEPGDTVYVSRLRDGREVKISREKIIPLLQRRIKQLETEVSIIAILCSGEFPKFKSKVPLLFPEKLLKAFVASIVGQSDRLGVIIPLREQINYAKNKWRKFSKNLEVTHISPYSSGDGEFKKVAEELK
;
A
#
# COMPACT_ATOMS: atom_id res chain seq x y z
N MET A 1 21.68 12.00 -10.60
CA MET A 1 20.23 11.73 -10.57
C MET A 1 19.67 12.38 -9.32
N ARG A 2 18.64 13.23 -9.41
CA ARG A 2 18.03 13.91 -8.26
C ARG A 2 16.77 13.13 -7.86
N PHE A 3 16.65 12.81 -6.58
CA PHE A 3 15.43 12.23 -6.00
C PHE A 3 14.74 13.30 -5.15
N VAL A 4 13.41 13.32 -5.23
CA VAL A 4 12.56 14.17 -4.40
C VAL A 4 11.52 13.27 -3.77
N GLU A 5 11.40 13.34 -2.44
CA GLU A 5 10.46 12.57 -1.65
C GLU A 5 9.41 13.51 -1.06
N ALA A 6 8.13 13.13 -1.15
CA ALA A 6 7.05 13.86 -0.52
C ALA A 6 5.93 12.89 -0.11
N GLY A 7 5.48 13.02 1.13
CA GLY A 7 4.35 12.29 1.70
C GLY A 7 3.04 13.05 1.53
N ALA A 8 1.95 12.32 1.27
CA ALA A 8 0.60 12.90 1.25
C ALA A 8 0.16 13.45 2.61
N LEU A 9 0.78 13.00 3.70
CA LEU A 9 0.48 13.39 5.08
C LEU A 9 1.46 14.42 5.66
N ASP A 10 2.51 14.79 4.93
CA ASP A 10 3.64 15.56 5.47
C ASP A 10 3.26 16.96 5.99
N ASP A 11 2.18 17.55 5.47
CA ASP A 11 1.73 18.89 5.84
C ASP A 11 0.58 18.87 6.87
N LEU A 12 0.26 17.69 7.42
CA LEU A 12 -0.86 17.51 8.36
C LEU A 12 -0.35 17.14 9.76
N SER A 13 -1.01 17.68 10.79
CA SER A 13 -0.82 17.25 12.16
C SER A 13 -1.43 15.87 12.40
N TYR A 14 -1.02 15.22 13.49
CA TYR A 14 -1.61 13.94 13.89
C TYR A 14 -3.12 14.05 14.17
N GLU A 15 -3.55 15.14 14.79
CA GLU A 15 -4.95 15.45 15.08
C GLU A 15 -5.74 15.66 13.78
N GLU A 16 -5.16 16.34 12.79
CA GLU A 16 -5.78 16.51 11.46
C GLU A 16 -5.91 15.17 10.72
N ILE A 17 -4.88 14.32 10.78
CA ILE A 17 -4.91 12.99 10.16
C ILE A 17 -6.00 12.13 10.82
N THR A 18 -6.01 12.07 12.14
CA THR A 18 -6.94 11.22 12.89
C THR A 18 -8.38 11.71 12.83
N SER A 19 -8.62 13.02 12.71
CA SER A 19 -9.97 13.57 12.58
C SER A 19 -10.50 13.51 11.15
N SER A 20 -9.66 13.82 10.15
CA SER A 20 -10.12 14.06 8.78
C SER A 20 -9.90 12.87 7.85
N LEU A 21 -8.96 11.98 8.16
CA LEU A 21 -8.59 10.87 7.27
C LEU A 21 -8.93 9.49 7.85
N HIS A 22 -9.50 9.41 9.04
CA HIS A 22 -9.89 8.14 9.62
C HIS A 22 -10.88 7.37 8.72
N PRO A 23 -10.71 6.06 8.54
CA PRO A 23 -11.65 5.22 7.80
C PRO A 23 -13.05 5.24 8.40
N GLU A 24 -14.06 5.38 7.55
CA GLU A 24 -15.46 5.18 7.91
C GLU A 24 -15.95 3.77 7.52
N PRO A 25 -17.09 3.29 8.06
CA PRO A 25 -17.68 2.03 7.62
C PRO A 25 -17.88 1.99 6.09
N GLY A 26 -17.21 1.05 5.43
CA GLY A 26 -17.23 0.90 3.97
C GLY A 26 -15.98 1.41 3.25
N ASP A 27 -15.14 2.20 3.91
CA ASP A 27 -13.87 2.66 3.35
C ASP A 27 -12.85 1.53 3.24
N THR A 28 -11.94 1.67 2.28
CA THR A 28 -10.76 0.79 2.24
C THR A 28 -9.72 1.33 3.21
N VAL A 29 -9.39 0.54 4.23
CA VAL A 29 -8.37 0.92 5.22
C VAL A 29 -6.97 0.73 4.66
N TYR A 30 -6.19 1.80 4.63
CA TYR A 30 -4.74 1.79 4.43
C TYR A 30 -4.00 2.13 5.71
N VAL A 31 -2.78 1.60 5.83
CA VAL A 31 -1.84 1.95 6.91
C VAL A 31 -0.66 2.71 6.35
N SER A 32 -0.20 3.68 7.13
CA SER A 32 1.00 4.44 6.84
C SER A 32 1.80 4.62 8.12
N ARG A 33 3.10 4.90 7.96
CA ARG A 33 3.98 5.31 9.06
C ARG A 33 4.30 6.80 8.92
N LEU A 34 4.07 7.56 9.97
CA LEU A 34 4.43 8.97 10.05
C LEU A 34 5.94 9.14 10.27
N ARG A 35 6.44 10.37 10.10
CA ARG A 35 7.88 10.69 10.25
C ARG A 35 8.40 10.41 11.66
N ASP A 36 7.55 10.50 12.67
CA ASP A 36 7.87 10.18 14.07
C ASP A 36 7.75 8.68 14.40
N GLY A 37 7.46 7.84 13.41
CA GLY A 37 7.37 6.40 13.55
C GLY A 37 5.97 5.88 13.92
N ARG A 38 5.00 6.75 14.22
CA ARG A 38 3.64 6.30 14.54
C ARG A 38 2.96 5.66 13.33
N GLU A 39 2.31 4.52 13.57
CA GLU A 39 1.38 3.92 12.60
C GLU A 39 0.05 4.69 12.63
N VAL A 40 -0.50 5.00 11.47
CA VAL A 40 -1.84 5.56 11.32
C VAL A 40 -2.67 4.77 10.32
N LYS A 41 -3.95 4.60 10.63
CA LYS A 41 -4.95 4.08 9.70
C LYS A 41 -5.64 5.24 9.00
N ILE A 42 -5.72 5.16 7.68
CA ILE A 42 -6.32 6.18 6.82
C ILE A 42 -7.28 5.55 5.82
N SER A 43 -8.33 6.28 5.48
CA SER A 43 -9.22 5.96 4.38
C SER A 43 -8.50 6.15 3.05
N ARG A 44 -8.53 5.12 2.21
CA ARG A 44 -8.07 5.19 0.81
C ARG A 44 -8.82 6.31 0.06
N GLU A 45 -10.11 6.41 0.26
CA GLU A 45 -10.98 7.36 -0.42
C GLU A 45 -10.58 8.79 -0.06
N LYS A 46 -10.28 9.03 1.22
CA LYS A 46 -9.86 10.35 1.73
C LYS A 46 -8.41 10.70 1.38
N ILE A 47 -7.50 9.74 1.21
CA ILE A 47 -6.09 10.02 0.84
C ILE A 47 -5.88 10.34 -0.65
N ILE A 48 -6.75 9.83 -1.54
CA ILE A 48 -6.68 10.07 -2.99
C ILE A 48 -6.55 11.55 -3.38
N PRO A 49 -7.37 12.50 -2.85
CA PRO A 49 -7.22 13.91 -3.18
C PRO A 49 -5.89 14.51 -2.70
N LEU A 50 -5.34 14.05 -1.57
CA LEU A 50 -4.03 14.51 -1.09
C LEU A 50 -2.90 14.04 -2.01
N LEU A 51 -2.93 12.78 -2.44
CA LEU A 51 -1.99 12.24 -3.42
C LEU A 51 -2.04 13.01 -4.75
N GLN A 52 -3.24 13.31 -5.25
CA GLN A 52 -3.40 14.10 -6.47
C GLN A 52 -2.79 15.50 -6.35
N ARG A 53 -2.90 16.15 -5.18
CA ARG A 53 -2.23 17.44 -4.93
C ARG A 53 -0.71 17.30 -4.95
N ARG A 54 -0.14 16.28 -4.28
CA ARG A 54 1.31 16.03 -4.31
C ARG A 54 1.84 15.75 -5.71
N ILE A 55 1.11 14.96 -6.50
CA ILE A 55 1.47 14.69 -7.91
C ILE A 55 1.56 16.01 -8.70
N LYS A 56 0.57 16.90 -8.55
CA LYS A 56 0.53 18.20 -9.25
C LYS A 56 1.68 19.13 -8.83
N GLN A 57 2.13 19.04 -7.58
CA GLN A 57 3.28 19.81 -7.09
C GLN A 57 4.59 19.27 -7.68
N LEU A 58 4.77 17.95 -7.65
CA LEU A 58 6.02 17.32 -8.08
C LEU A 58 6.20 17.29 -9.60
N GLU A 59 5.13 17.24 -10.38
CA GLU A 59 5.22 17.09 -11.85
C GLU A 59 5.92 18.26 -12.57
N THR A 60 6.19 19.37 -11.89
CA THR A 60 6.99 20.50 -12.43
C THR A 60 8.48 20.37 -12.13
N GLU A 61 8.89 19.48 -11.22
CA GLU A 61 10.28 19.35 -10.75
C GLU A 61 10.94 18.03 -11.17
N VAL A 62 10.15 17.01 -11.51
CA VAL A 62 10.65 15.67 -11.84
C VAL A 62 10.14 15.21 -13.21
N SER A 63 10.87 14.28 -13.84
CA SER A 63 10.46 13.68 -15.12
C SER A 63 9.60 12.42 -14.96
N ILE A 64 9.49 11.88 -13.74
CA ILE A 64 8.73 10.67 -13.41
C ILE A 64 8.37 10.67 -11.91
N ILE A 65 7.20 10.14 -11.56
CA ILE A 65 6.76 9.99 -10.16
C ILE A 65 6.43 8.53 -9.90
N ALA A 66 6.96 7.98 -8.80
CA ALA A 66 6.58 6.66 -8.30
C ALA A 66 5.73 6.79 -7.03
N ILE A 67 4.54 6.20 -7.02
CA ILE A 67 3.66 6.19 -5.84
C ILE A 67 4.01 4.96 -5.02
N LEU A 68 4.89 5.11 -4.05
CA LEU A 68 5.47 4.03 -3.26
C LEU A 68 4.49 3.47 -2.22
N CYS A 69 3.46 2.80 -2.69
CA CYS A 69 2.47 2.09 -1.88
C CYS A 69 2.04 0.81 -2.59
N SER A 70 1.69 -0.23 -1.83
CA SER A 70 1.11 -1.47 -2.36
C SER A 70 -0.41 -1.42 -2.49
N GLY A 71 -1.03 -0.26 -2.24
CA GLY A 71 -2.45 0.00 -2.43
C GLY A 71 -2.85 0.19 -3.90
N GLU A 72 -4.10 -0.13 -4.23
CA GLU A 72 -4.68 0.12 -5.55
C GLU A 72 -5.32 1.51 -5.61
N PHE A 73 -4.84 2.38 -6.49
CA PHE A 73 -5.37 3.74 -6.64
C PHE A 73 -6.15 3.89 -7.95
N PRO A 74 -7.10 4.85 -8.03
CA PRO A 74 -7.67 5.23 -9.30
C PRO A 74 -6.60 5.85 -10.21
N LYS A 75 -6.97 6.12 -11.46
CA LYS A 75 -6.12 6.89 -12.36
C LYS A 75 -5.99 8.33 -11.85
N PHE A 76 -4.76 8.77 -11.61
CA PHE A 76 -4.45 10.17 -11.32
C PHE A 76 -4.20 10.95 -12.60
N LYS A 77 -4.40 12.27 -12.54
CA LYS A 77 -3.97 13.21 -13.57
C LYS A 77 -2.51 13.58 -13.30
N SER A 78 -1.65 13.47 -14.31
CA SER A 78 -0.28 13.97 -14.25
C SER A 78 0.26 14.33 -15.63
N LYS A 79 1.18 15.29 -15.68
CA LYS A 79 1.96 15.65 -16.88
C LYS A 79 3.16 14.76 -17.12
N VAL A 80 3.56 13.97 -16.11
CA VAL A 80 4.70 13.04 -16.19
C VAL A 80 4.23 11.60 -15.94
N PRO A 81 5.01 10.59 -16.38
CA PRO A 81 4.64 9.20 -16.12
C PRO A 81 4.51 8.90 -14.63
N LEU A 82 3.48 8.13 -14.29
CA LEU A 82 3.24 7.63 -12.94
C LEU A 82 3.54 6.13 -12.87
N LEU A 83 4.47 5.76 -12.00
CA LEU A 83 4.78 4.38 -11.67
C LEU A 83 4.01 3.94 -10.42
N PHE A 84 3.42 2.76 -10.49
CA PHE A 84 2.72 2.12 -9.40
C PHE A 84 3.42 0.78 -9.12
N PRO A 85 4.24 0.67 -8.05
CA PRO A 85 4.91 -0.57 -7.68
C PRO A 85 3.93 -1.74 -7.53
N GLU A 86 2.71 -1.46 -7.10
CA GLU A 86 1.61 -2.41 -7.03
C GLU A 86 1.35 -3.16 -8.35
N LYS A 87 1.33 -2.45 -9.48
CA LYS A 87 1.10 -3.04 -10.80
C LYS A 87 2.28 -3.88 -11.25
N LEU A 88 3.50 -3.41 -10.96
CA LEU A 88 4.73 -4.13 -11.27
C LEU A 88 4.80 -5.44 -10.47
N LEU A 89 4.47 -5.39 -9.18
CA LEU A 89 4.42 -6.56 -8.31
C LEU A 89 3.42 -7.60 -8.82
N LYS A 90 2.20 -7.17 -9.19
CA LYS A 90 1.20 -8.07 -9.78
C LYS A 90 1.68 -8.71 -11.09
N ALA A 91 2.33 -7.95 -11.97
CA ALA A 91 2.87 -8.48 -13.21
C ALA A 91 3.99 -9.49 -12.96
N PHE A 92 4.88 -9.20 -12.01
CA PHE A 92 5.94 -10.10 -11.60
C PHE A 92 5.37 -11.42 -11.03
N VAL A 93 4.42 -11.34 -10.09
CA VAL A 93 3.74 -12.53 -9.54
C VAL A 93 3.06 -13.34 -10.64
N ALA A 94 2.34 -12.68 -11.56
CA ALA A 94 1.69 -13.36 -12.69
C ALA A 94 2.66 -14.08 -13.64
N SER A 95 3.92 -13.63 -13.68
CA SER A 95 4.95 -14.23 -14.55
C SER A 95 5.60 -15.49 -13.97
N ILE A 96 5.47 -15.70 -12.65
CA ILE A 96 6.16 -16.81 -11.94
C ILE A 96 5.21 -17.77 -11.22
N VAL A 97 3.96 -17.36 -10.94
CA VAL A 97 2.96 -18.17 -10.23
C VAL A 97 1.86 -18.61 -11.19
N GLY A 98 1.67 -19.91 -11.32
CA GLY A 98 0.56 -20.53 -12.02
C GLY A 98 -0.68 -20.73 -11.15
N GLN A 99 -1.81 -21.03 -11.79
CA GLN A 99 -3.10 -21.22 -11.10
C GLN A 99 -3.10 -22.34 -10.05
N SER A 100 -2.26 -23.37 -10.24
CA SER A 100 -2.15 -24.53 -9.35
C SER A 100 -1.05 -24.37 -8.30
N ASP A 101 -0.17 -23.38 -8.45
CA ASP A 101 0.93 -23.15 -7.50
C ASP A 101 0.39 -22.53 -6.22
N ARG A 102 1.06 -22.76 -5.09
CA ARG A 102 0.70 -22.11 -3.83
C ARG A 102 1.20 -20.67 -3.81
N LEU A 103 0.34 -19.73 -3.42
CA LEU A 103 0.69 -18.33 -3.27
C LEU A 103 0.44 -17.89 -1.82
N GLY A 104 1.51 -17.59 -1.08
CA GLY A 104 1.41 -16.96 0.24
C GLY A 104 1.51 -15.44 0.14
N VAL A 105 0.60 -14.72 0.79
CA VAL A 105 0.60 -13.24 0.86
C VAL A 105 0.57 -12.79 2.32
N ILE A 106 1.52 -11.95 2.68
CA ILE A 106 1.59 -11.30 3.99
C ILE A 106 1.18 -9.84 3.85
N ILE A 107 0.30 -9.37 4.73
CA ILE A 107 -0.19 -7.99 4.78
C ILE A 107 -0.05 -7.37 6.18
N PRO A 108 -0.08 -6.04 6.32
CA PRO A 108 0.12 -5.39 7.62
C PRO A 108 -0.99 -5.66 8.64
N LEU A 109 -2.26 -5.56 8.24
CA LEU A 109 -3.39 -5.63 9.16
C LEU A 109 -4.29 -6.85 8.95
N ARG A 110 -4.86 -7.36 10.05
CA ARG A 110 -5.85 -8.45 10.01
C ARG A 110 -7.10 -8.10 9.22
N GLU A 111 -7.61 -6.88 9.38
CA GLU A 111 -8.83 -6.41 8.69
C GLU A 111 -8.67 -6.31 7.16
N GLN A 112 -7.42 -6.30 6.66
CA GLN A 112 -7.11 -6.27 5.24
C GLN A 112 -7.10 -7.68 4.58
N ILE A 113 -7.29 -8.77 5.34
CA ILE A 113 -7.23 -10.15 4.79
C ILE A 113 -8.21 -10.34 3.64
N ASN A 114 -9.47 -9.93 3.80
CA ASN A 114 -10.48 -10.11 2.76
C ASN A 114 -10.18 -9.27 1.51
N TYR A 115 -9.72 -8.03 1.71
CA TYR A 115 -9.27 -7.18 0.62
C TYR A 115 -8.11 -7.82 -0.16
N ALA A 116 -7.11 -8.34 0.54
CA ALA A 116 -5.97 -9.04 -0.06
C ALA A 116 -6.39 -10.33 -0.77
N LYS A 117 -7.27 -11.14 -0.18
CA LYS A 117 -7.83 -12.34 -0.84
C LYS A 117 -8.49 -11.96 -2.18
N ASN A 118 -9.33 -10.94 -2.19
CA ASN A 118 -9.98 -10.47 -3.43
C ASN A 118 -8.98 -9.96 -4.47
N LYS A 119 -7.94 -9.27 -4.01
CA LYS A 119 -6.87 -8.72 -4.85
C LYS A 119 -6.00 -9.82 -5.51
N TRP A 120 -5.70 -10.89 -4.78
CA TRP A 120 -4.71 -11.89 -5.18
C TRP A 120 -5.31 -13.21 -5.69
N ARG A 121 -6.59 -13.51 -5.45
CA ARG A 121 -7.24 -14.80 -5.83
C ARG A 121 -7.17 -15.15 -7.32
N LYS A 122 -6.94 -14.17 -8.18
CA LYS A 122 -6.84 -14.39 -9.62
C LYS A 122 -5.52 -15.02 -10.06
N PHE A 123 -4.49 -15.00 -9.21
CA PHE A 123 -3.16 -15.51 -9.56
C PHE A 123 -2.98 -16.99 -9.21
N SER A 124 -3.66 -17.47 -8.17
CA SER A 124 -3.61 -18.86 -7.72
C SER A 124 -4.91 -19.28 -7.03
N LYS A 125 -5.33 -20.52 -7.27
CA LYS A 125 -6.44 -21.16 -6.54
C LYS A 125 -6.04 -21.58 -5.12
N ASN A 126 -4.74 -21.73 -4.88
CA ASN A 126 -4.14 -22.12 -3.60
C ASN A 126 -3.53 -20.87 -2.92
N LEU A 127 -4.36 -19.84 -2.74
CA LEU A 127 -3.99 -18.57 -2.12
C LEU A 127 -4.16 -18.62 -0.60
N GLU A 128 -3.08 -18.39 0.12
CA GLU A 128 -3.08 -18.17 1.57
C GLU A 128 -2.72 -16.73 1.90
N VAL A 129 -3.48 -16.11 2.81
CA VAL A 129 -3.26 -14.72 3.23
C VAL A 129 -3.18 -14.66 4.75
N THR A 130 -2.10 -14.10 5.27
CA THR A 130 -1.87 -13.88 6.69
C THR A 130 -1.45 -12.42 6.94
N HIS A 131 -1.33 -12.03 8.21
CA HIS A 131 -1.00 -10.66 8.59
C HIS A 131 0.10 -10.60 9.64
N ILE A 132 0.92 -9.55 9.56
CA ILE A 132 1.89 -9.13 10.57
C ILE A 132 2.26 -7.68 10.30
N SER A 133 2.24 -6.82 11.33
CA SER A 133 2.56 -5.41 11.14
C SER A 133 4.07 -5.22 10.96
N PRO A 134 4.52 -4.52 9.90
CA PRO A 134 5.92 -4.20 9.72
C PRO A 134 6.45 -3.12 10.69
N TYR A 135 5.57 -2.54 11.51
CA TYR A 135 5.93 -1.44 12.42
C TYR A 135 5.99 -1.86 13.89
N SER A 136 5.36 -2.97 14.26
CA SER A 136 5.32 -3.46 15.64
C SER A 136 5.93 -4.85 15.84
N SER A 137 6.38 -5.51 14.77
CA SER A 137 6.90 -6.88 14.83
C SER A 137 8.37 -6.97 14.44
N GLY A 138 9.08 -7.93 15.04
CA GLY A 138 10.48 -8.23 14.75
C GLY A 138 10.69 -9.40 13.80
N ASP A 139 11.92 -9.59 13.33
CA ASP A 139 12.30 -10.63 12.34
C ASP A 139 11.87 -12.06 12.75
N GLY A 140 11.92 -12.39 14.05
CA GLY A 140 11.51 -13.70 14.55
C GLY A 140 10.01 -13.98 14.36
N GLU A 141 9.17 -12.96 14.52
CA GLU A 141 7.73 -13.07 14.28
C GLU A 141 7.43 -13.19 12.78
N PHE A 142 8.13 -12.42 11.94
CA PHE A 142 8.05 -12.55 10.49
C PHE A 142 8.41 -13.95 10.01
N LYS A 143 9.49 -14.53 10.54
CA LYS A 143 9.91 -15.90 10.21
C LYS A 143 8.84 -16.92 10.56
N LYS A 144 8.25 -16.81 11.76
CA LYS A 144 7.18 -17.70 12.21
C LYS A 144 5.96 -17.65 11.29
N VAL A 145 5.49 -16.44 10.95
CA VAL A 145 4.36 -16.25 10.04
C VAL A 145 4.66 -16.78 8.64
N ALA A 146 5.90 -16.60 8.16
CA ALA A 146 6.31 -17.15 6.86
C ALA A 146 6.36 -18.69 6.85
N GLU A 147 6.71 -19.33 7.96
CA GLU A 147 6.70 -20.79 8.11
C GLU A 147 5.28 -21.38 8.06
N GLU A 148 4.28 -20.65 8.56
CA GLU A 148 2.86 -21.03 8.47
C GLU A 148 2.33 -21.00 7.02
N LEU A 149 2.99 -20.25 6.13
CA LEU A 149 2.63 -20.16 4.71
C LEU A 149 3.31 -21.21 3.82
N LYS A 150 4.24 -22.01 4.36
CA LYS A 150 4.94 -23.09 3.64
C LYS A 150 4.01 -24.25 3.30
#